data_AF-A0A349N805-F1
#
_entry.id   AF-A0A349N805-F1
#
_cell.length_a   1.000
_cell.length_b   1.000
_cell.length_c   1.000
_cell.angle_alpha   90.00
_cell.angle_beta   90.00
_cell.angle_gamma   90.00
#
_symmetry.space_group_name_H-M   'P 1'
#
loop_
_entity.id
_entity.type
_entity.pdbx_description
1 polymer ?
#
loop_
_entity_poly.entity_id
_entity_poly.type
_entity_poly.pdbx_seq_one_letter_code
_entity_poly.pdbx_strand_id
1 'polypeptide(L)'
;MRRVPKHSGSGLRTENLEQNLPSQNLFVGSSGVSEELRSYLSQIGSSSAPVLIRGATGVGKEVVAKALHELSGRSTSGRFVGLNCSAIPSELLESELFGHEKGAFSGAVSAYPGRFRIADGGTLLLDEVGDMPVDLQAKLLRV
;
A
#
# COMPACT_ATOMS: atom_id res chain seq x y z
N MET A 1 38.72 -21.38 46.26
CA MET A 1 39.25 -20.96 44.93
C MET A 1 38.18 -21.25 43.87
N ARG A 2 37.38 -20.22 43.50
CA ARG A 2 36.41 -20.13 42.36
C ARG A 2 35.22 -21.14 42.40
N ARG A 3 33.98 -20.85 42.00
CA ARG A 3 33.42 -19.92 40.99
C ARG A 3 32.02 -19.40 41.40
N VAL A 4 31.70 -18.20 40.93
CA VAL A 4 30.38 -17.53 40.95
C VAL A 4 29.49 -18.09 39.82
N PRO A 5 28.17 -18.31 40.00
CA PRO A 5 27.26 -18.66 38.91
C PRO A 5 26.86 -17.41 38.09
N LYS A 6 26.89 -17.52 36.76
CA LYS A 6 26.53 -16.46 35.81
C LYS A 6 25.05 -16.52 35.42
N HIS A 7 24.44 -15.34 35.38
CA HIS A 7 23.24 -14.87 34.67
C HIS A 7 22.28 -15.87 34.00
N SER A 8 21.07 -15.89 34.54
CA SER A 8 19.81 -16.24 33.87
C SER A 8 19.38 -15.11 32.91
N GLY A 9 19.61 -15.30 31.61
CA GLY A 9 18.96 -14.53 30.54
C GLY A 9 17.78 -15.33 30.01
N SER A 10 16.57 -14.89 30.33
CA SER A 10 15.31 -15.42 29.80
C SER A 10 15.24 -15.20 28.29
N GLY A 11 15.33 -16.29 27.52
CA GLY A 11 15.16 -16.27 26.07
C GLY A 11 13.75 -15.84 25.70
N LEU A 12 13.63 -14.67 25.07
CA LEU A 12 12.46 -14.29 24.30
C LEU A 12 12.43 -15.19 23.06
N ARG A 13 11.31 -15.85 22.85
CA ARG A 13 11.00 -16.72 21.71
C ARG A 13 11.14 -15.94 20.40
N THR A 14 12.20 -16.21 19.64
CA THR A 14 12.44 -15.69 18.28
C THR A 14 12.10 -16.73 17.21
N GLU A 15 11.09 -17.57 17.45
CA GLU A 15 10.67 -18.61 16.52
C GLU A 15 9.22 -18.30 16.13
N ASN A 16 8.96 -18.07 14.84
CA ASN A 16 7.66 -17.80 14.16
C ASN A 16 7.43 -16.41 13.53
N LEU A 17 8.47 -15.62 13.21
CA LEU A 17 8.29 -14.40 12.38
C LEU A 17 8.56 -14.63 10.88
N GLU A 18 9.16 -15.75 10.49
CA GLU A 18 9.58 -16.00 9.10
C GLU A 18 8.50 -16.64 8.21
N GLN A 19 7.38 -17.12 8.77
CA GLN A 19 6.42 -17.95 8.03
C GLN A 19 5.28 -17.18 7.33
N ASN A 20 5.28 -15.84 7.38
CA ASN A 20 4.26 -15.02 6.70
C ASN A 20 4.87 -13.89 5.85
N LEU A 21 6.13 -13.99 5.41
CA LEU A 21 6.60 -13.06 4.39
C LEU A 21 5.94 -13.43 3.06
N PRO A 22 5.16 -12.53 2.43
CA PRO A 22 4.66 -12.76 1.09
C PRO A 22 5.84 -13.00 0.17
N SER A 23 5.61 -13.82 -0.86
CA SER A 23 6.55 -14.20 -1.92
C SER A 23 7.81 -13.34 -1.90
N GLN A 24 8.94 -13.88 -1.42
CA GLN A 24 10.24 -13.19 -1.34
C GLN A 24 10.71 -12.59 -2.69
N ASN A 25 9.96 -12.83 -3.76
CA ASN A 25 10.17 -12.34 -5.10
C ASN A 25 9.73 -10.89 -5.36
N LEU A 26 8.87 -10.27 -4.52
CA LEU A 26 8.42 -8.91 -4.84
C LEU A 26 9.45 -7.84 -4.45
N PHE A 27 10.02 -7.93 -3.25
CA PHE A 27 10.95 -6.93 -2.71
C PHE A 27 12.39 -7.47 -2.65
N VAL A 28 13.14 -7.23 -3.73
CA VAL A 28 14.51 -7.73 -3.93
C VAL A 28 15.53 -6.75 -3.32
N GLY A 29 16.35 -7.24 -2.37
CA GLY A 29 17.43 -6.45 -1.75
C GLY A 29 17.96 -7.07 -0.46
N SER A 30 19.27 -7.17 -0.28
CA SER A 30 19.88 -7.84 0.88
C SER A 30 20.70 -6.90 1.77
N SER A 31 20.48 -5.58 1.65
CA SER A 31 21.12 -4.61 2.52
C SER A 31 20.41 -4.54 3.87
N GLY A 32 21.10 -4.11 4.92
CA GLY A 32 20.48 -3.92 6.25
C GLY A 32 19.28 -2.96 6.22
N VAL A 33 19.32 -1.94 5.36
CA VAL A 33 18.18 -1.02 5.13
C VAL A 33 16.98 -1.75 4.52
N SER A 34 17.22 -2.73 3.64
CA SER A 34 16.15 -3.54 3.05
C SER A 34 15.51 -4.47 4.09
N GLU A 35 16.32 -5.04 4.99
CA GLU A 35 15.84 -5.87 6.10
C GLU A 35 15.03 -5.07 7.12
N GLU A 36 15.51 -3.88 7.48
CA GLU A 36 14.79 -2.96 8.35
C GLU A 36 13.44 -2.56 7.75
N LEU A 37 13.41 -2.22 6.45
CA LEU A 37 12.16 -1.92 5.76
C LEU A 37 11.21 -3.12 5.77
N ARG A 38 11.68 -4.36 5.49
CA ARG A 38 10.84 -5.57 5.59
C ARG A 38 10.25 -5.74 6.98
N SER A 39 11.05 -5.54 8.03
CA SER A 39 10.61 -5.61 9.42
C SER A 39 9.54 -4.56 9.73
N TYR A 40 9.68 -3.35 9.19
CA TYR A 40 8.66 -2.32 9.35
C TYR A 40 7.37 -2.66 8.60
N LEU A 41 7.47 -3.14 7.36
CA LEU A 41 6.31 -3.53 6.56
C LEU A 41 5.53 -4.68 7.20
N SER A 42 6.20 -5.68 7.80
CA SER A 42 5.52 -6.78 8.48
C SER A 42 4.76 -6.32 9.73
N GLN A 43 5.26 -5.29 10.43
CA GLN A 43 4.57 -4.70 11.59
C GLN A 43 3.32 -3.94 11.21
N ILE A 44 3.35 -3.17 10.11
CA ILE A 44 2.22 -2.34 9.69
C ILE A 44 1.28 -3.03 8.69
N GLY A 45 1.67 -4.18 8.13
CA GLY A 45 0.99 -4.80 6.99
C GLY A 45 -0.48 -5.10 7.25
N SER A 46 -0.82 -5.62 8.42
CA SER A 46 -2.21 -5.93 8.83
C SER A 46 -3.04 -4.69 9.23
N SER A 47 -2.42 -3.50 9.29
CA SER A 47 -3.11 -2.27 9.67
C SER A 47 -4.12 -1.84 8.62
N SER A 48 -5.21 -1.22 9.09
CA SER A 48 -6.18 -0.55 8.22
C SER A 48 -5.90 0.93 7.97
N ALA A 49 -4.84 1.48 8.57
CA ALA A 49 -4.48 2.87 8.40
C ALA A 49 -3.99 3.15 6.96
N PRO A 50 -4.30 4.33 6.39
CA PRO A 50 -3.64 4.80 5.18
C PRO A 50 -2.12 4.89 5.36
N VAL A 51 -1.35 4.49 4.35
CA VAL A 51 0.12 4.50 4.38
C VAL A 51 0.65 5.48 3.34
N LEU A 52 1.50 6.41 3.78
CA LEU A 52 2.24 7.32 2.89
C LEU A 52 3.64 6.77 2.61
N ILE A 53 3.91 6.42 1.36
CA ILE A 53 5.21 5.93 0.91
C ILE A 53 5.98 7.10 0.29
N ARG A 54 7.16 7.42 0.86
CA ARG A 54 8.02 8.52 0.39
C ARG A 54 9.33 7.98 -0.16
N GLY A 55 9.87 8.66 -1.15
CA GLY A 55 11.14 8.34 -1.79
C GLY A 55 11.24 8.96 -3.16
N ALA A 56 12.46 9.03 -3.70
CA ALA A 56 12.72 9.57 -5.03
C ALA A 56 11.97 8.79 -6.13
N THR A 57 11.89 9.36 -7.33
CA THR A 57 11.36 8.67 -8.50
C THR A 57 12.22 7.44 -8.81
N GLY A 58 11.57 6.32 -9.16
CA GLY A 58 12.26 5.09 -9.57
C GLY A 58 12.81 4.19 -8.45
N VAL A 59 12.63 4.54 -7.17
CA VAL A 59 13.15 3.72 -6.04
C VAL A 59 12.27 2.50 -5.69
N GLY A 60 11.26 2.17 -6.50
CA GLY A 60 10.40 1.01 -6.28
C GLY A 60 9.30 1.20 -5.24
N LYS A 61 8.74 2.42 -5.08
CA LYS A 61 7.62 2.70 -4.15
C LYS A 61 6.40 1.79 -4.40
N GLU A 62 6.10 1.48 -5.67
CA GLU A 62 5.01 0.58 -6.03
C GLU A 62 5.23 -0.85 -5.50
N VAL A 63 6.48 -1.32 -5.46
CA VAL A 63 6.82 -2.63 -4.90
C VAL A 63 6.51 -2.67 -3.41
N VAL A 64 6.80 -1.58 -2.68
CA VAL A 64 6.46 -1.44 -1.26
C VAL A 64 4.93 -1.47 -1.06
N ALA A 65 4.18 -0.76 -1.89
CA ALA A 65 2.71 -0.75 -1.82
C ALA A 65 2.10 -2.14 -2.05
N LYS A 66 2.60 -2.88 -3.04
CA LYS A 66 2.17 -4.25 -3.33
C LYS A 66 2.54 -5.21 -2.19
N ALA A 67 3.73 -5.07 -1.61
CA ALA A 67 4.13 -5.86 -0.45
C ALA A 67 3.19 -5.63 0.76
N LEU A 68 2.78 -4.38 1.00
CA LEU A 68 1.79 -4.06 2.04
C LEU A 68 0.43 -4.69 1.76
N HIS A 69 -0.03 -4.66 0.51
CA HIS A 69 -1.29 -5.32 0.13
C HIS A 69 -1.26 -6.82 0.44
N GLU A 70 -0.17 -7.51 0.09
CA GLU A 70 -0.01 -8.93 0.40
C GLU A 70 0.04 -9.20 1.92
N LEU A 71 0.74 -8.35 2.68
CA LEU A 71 0.82 -8.46 4.15
C LEU A 71 -0.49 -8.10 4.87
N SER A 72 -1.44 -7.45 4.19
CA SER A 72 -2.67 -6.97 4.82
C SER A 72 -3.75 -8.02 5.03
N GLY A 73 -3.57 -9.22 4.45
CA GLY A 73 -4.61 -10.25 4.39
C GLY A 73 -5.72 -9.94 3.38
N ARG A 74 -5.84 -8.69 2.89
CA ARG A 74 -6.83 -8.29 1.89
C ARG A 74 -6.55 -8.83 0.49
N SER A 75 -5.32 -9.28 0.21
CA SER A 75 -5.00 -9.90 -1.08
C SER A 75 -5.81 -11.17 -1.35
N THR A 76 -6.39 -11.78 -0.31
CA THR A 76 -7.29 -12.93 -0.43
C THR A 76 -8.73 -12.56 -0.85
N SER A 77 -9.19 -11.35 -0.54
CA SER A 77 -10.58 -10.93 -0.71
C SER A 77 -10.79 -9.78 -1.68
N GLY A 78 -9.77 -8.97 -1.93
CA GLY A 78 -9.87 -7.77 -2.76
C GLY A 78 -8.63 -7.54 -3.63
N ARG A 79 -8.76 -6.64 -4.60
CA ARG A 79 -7.71 -6.38 -5.59
C ARG A 79 -6.79 -5.24 -5.16
N PHE A 80 -5.53 -5.31 -5.61
CA PHE A 80 -4.65 -4.16 -5.66
C PHE A 80 -4.95 -3.32 -6.91
N VAL A 81 -5.35 -2.07 -6.71
CA VAL A 81 -5.70 -1.13 -7.79
C VAL A 81 -4.74 0.05 -7.71
N GLY A 82 -4.01 0.31 -8.79
CA GLY A 82 -3.14 1.49 -8.91
C GLY A 82 -3.79 2.60 -9.73
N LEU A 83 -3.58 3.83 -9.31
CA LEU A 83 -3.91 5.03 -10.06
C LEU A 83 -2.73 6.01 -9.96
N ASN A 84 -2.16 6.40 -11.09
CA ASN A 84 -1.15 7.44 -11.13
C ASN A 84 -1.84 8.79 -11.41
N CYS A 85 -1.76 9.72 -10.46
CA CYS A 85 -2.50 10.98 -10.50
C CYS A 85 -1.94 11.97 -11.53
N SER A 86 -0.66 11.86 -11.89
CA SER A 86 -0.03 12.74 -12.89
C SER A 86 -0.19 12.25 -14.32
N ALA A 87 -0.54 10.98 -14.51
CA ALA A 87 -0.73 10.37 -15.82
C ALA A 87 -2.14 10.60 -16.42
N ILE A 88 -3.08 11.13 -15.64
CA ILE A 88 -4.48 11.31 -16.05
C ILE A 88 -4.83 12.79 -16.04
N PRO A 89 -5.47 13.33 -17.09
CA PRO A 89 -5.93 14.72 -17.08
C PRO A 89 -6.86 15.00 -15.91
N SER A 90 -6.68 16.15 -15.26
CA SER A 90 -7.40 16.53 -14.03
C SER A 90 -8.93 16.42 -14.15
N GLU A 91 -9.47 16.74 -15.32
CA GLU A 91 -10.89 16.67 -15.65
C GLU A 91 -11.45 15.23 -15.72
N LEU A 92 -10.60 14.24 -15.99
CA LEU A 92 -10.96 12.82 -16.01
C LEU A 92 -10.63 12.11 -14.71
N LEU A 93 -9.69 12.66 -13.92
CA LEU A 93 -9.21 12.04 -12.68
C LEU A 93 -10.34 11.83 -11.66
N GLU A 94 -11.30 12.76 -11.59
CA GLU A 94 -12.49 12.62 -10.75
C GLU A 94 -13.31 11.38 -11.15
N SER A 95 -13.62 11.26 -12.44
CA SER A 95 -14.37 10.14 -12.99
C SER A 95 -13.61 8.82 -12.78
N GLU A 96 -12.29 8.81 -12.94
CA GLU A 96 -11.49 7.62 -12.67
C GLU A 96 -11.57 7.22 -11.19
N LEU A 97 -11.45 8.16 -10.25
CA LEU A 97 -11.49 7.85 -8.82
C LEU A 97 -12.88 7.40 -8.36
N PHE A 98 -13.90 8.21 -8.63
CA PHE A 98 -15.22 8.12 -8.01
C PHE A 98 -16.27 7.49 -8.93
N GLY A 99 -15.97 7.35 -10.21
CA GLY A 99 -16.91 6.86 -11.20
C GLY A 99 -17.81 7.96 -11.77
N HIS A 100 -18.65 7.55 -12.71
CA HIS A 100 -19.69 8.38 -13.29
C HIS A 100 -20.84 7.52 -13.79
N GLU A 101 -22.03 8.10 -13.87
CA GLU A 101 -23.17 7.50 -14.54
C GLU A 101 -23.16 7.81 -16.04
N LYS A 102 -23.84 6.96 -16.82
CA LYS A 102 -24.01 7.21 -18.26
C LYS A 102 -24.66 8.57 -18.48
N GLY A 103 -24.03 9.41 -19.31
CA GLY A 103 -24.51 10.76 -19.62
C GLY A 103 -24.12 11.85 -18.61
N ALA A 104 -23.25 11.56 -17.63
CA ALA A 104 -22.78 12.56 -16.67
C ALA A 104 -22.03 13.74 -17.32
N PHE A 105 -21.39 13.52 -18.47
CA PHE A 105 -20.73 14.54 -19.29
C PHE A 105 -20.72 14.15 -20.77
N SER A 106 -20.39 15.10 -21.65
CA SER A 106 -20.22 14.85 -23.08
C SER A 106 -19.09 13.83 -23.31
N GLY A 107 -19.44 12.60 -23.68
CA GLY A 107 -18.50 11.48 -23.82
C GLY A 107 -18.71 10.33 -22.83
N ALA A 108 -19.57 10.48 -21.81
CA ALA A 108 -19.94 9.43 -20.87
C ALA A 108 -20.92 8.42 -21.51
N VAL A 109 -20.44 7.62 -22.47
CA VAL A 109 -21.24 6.67 -23.25
C VAL A 109 -21.78 5.51 -22.40
N SER A 110 -21.10 5.20 -21.29
CA SER A 110 -21.42 4.13 -20.34
C SER A 110 -21.16 4.59 -18.90
N ALA A 111 -21.79 3.95 -17.92
CA ALA A 111 -21.43 4.17 -16.53
C ALA A 111 -20.07 3.52 -16.22
N TYR A 112 -19.31 4.14 -15.32
CA TYR A 112 -18.04 3.65 -14.81
C TYR A 112 -18.05 3.69 -13.28
N PRO A 113 -17.70 2.58 -12.59
CA PRO A 113 -17.85 2.49 -11.14
C PRO A 113 -16.80 3.29 -10.33
N GLY A 114 -15.68 3.68 -10.92
CA GLY A 114 -14.57 4.34 -10.22
C GLY A 114 -13.60 3.38 -9.54
N ARG A 115 -12.36 3.82 -9.35
CA ARG A 115 -11.28 3.04 -8.72
C ARG A 115 -11.55 2.71 -7.27
N PHE A 116 -12.22 3.58 -6.51
CA PHE A 116 -12.61 3.28 -5.13
C PHE A 116 -13.47 2.03 -5.05
N ARG A 117 -14.50 1.95 -5.90
CA ARG A 117 -15.39 0.78 -5.93
C ARG A 117 -14.69 -0.46 -6.48
N ILE A 118 -13.82 -0.30 -7.47
CA ILE A 118 -13.05 -1.43 -8.03
C ILE A 118 -12.07 -2.00 -6.98
N ALA A 119 -11.54 -1.15 -6.10
CA ALA A 119 -10.61 -1.52 -5.03
C ALA A 119 -11.32 -1.95 -3.73
N ASP A 120 -12.65 -2.03 -3.72
CA ASP A 120 -13.41 -2.41 -2.53
C ASP A 120 -12.97 -3.78 -2.00
N GLY A 121 -12.85 -3.88 -0.68
CA GLY A 121 -12.27 -5.04 0.02
C GLY A 121 -10.77 -5.27 -0.21
N GLY A 122 -10.08 -4.42 -0.99
CA GLY A 122 -8.68 -4.54 -1.38
C GLY A 122 -7.80 -3.36 -0.96
N THR A 123 -6.96 -2.88 -1.89
CA THR A 123 -6.05 -1.74 -1.68
C THR A 123 -6.05 -0.83 -2.90
N LEU A 124 -6.25 0.47 -2.68
CA LEU A 124 -6.05 1.51 -3.69
C LEU A 124 -4.70 2.21 -3.46
N LEU A 125 -3.82 2.18 -4.45
CA LEU A 125 -2.60 2.99 -4.50
C LEU A 125 -2.87 4.26 -5.30
N LEU A 126 -2.66 5.40 -4.65
CA LEU A 126 -2.60 6.72 -5.29
C LEU A 126 -1.14 7.09 -5.48
N ASP A 127 -0.60 6.84 -6.67
CA ASP A 127 0.77 7.21 -7.03
C ASP A 127 0.81 8.67 -7.47
N GLU A 128 1.92 9.34 -7.13
CA GLU A 128 2.09 10.79 -7.30
C GLU A 128 0.89 11.61 -6.76
N VAL A 129 0.37 11.23 -5.57
CA VAL A 129 -0.79 11.88 -4.94
C VAL A 129 -0.61 13.40 -4.71
N GLY A 130 0.63 13.89 -4.71
CA GLY A 130 0.94 15.32 -4.64
C GLY A 130 0.45 16.12 -5.86
N ASP A 131 0.27 15.45 -7.00
CA ASP A 131 -0.25 16.08 -8.24
C ASP A 131 -1.79 16.06 -8.29
N MET A 132 -2.47 15.57 -7.25
CA MET A 132 -3.93 15.58 -7.19
C MET A 132 -4.47 17.03 -7.04
N PRO A 133 -5.43 17.46 -7.87
CA PRO A 133 -6.09 18.75 -7.72
C PRO A 133 -6.72 18.95 -6.34
N VAL A 134 -6.63 20.17 -5.79
CA VAL A 134 -7.11 20.51 -4.43
C VAL A 134 -8.59 20.15 -4.23
N ASP A 135 -9.43 20.37 -5.24
CA ASP A 135 -10.86 20.04 -5.18
C ASP A 135 -11.10 18.53 -5.02
N LEU A 136 -10.25 17.69 -5.60
CA LEU A 136 -10.32 16.24 -5.43
C LEU A 136 -9.77 15.77 -4.09
N GLN A 137 -8.75 16.46 -3.55
CA GLN A 137 -8.27 16.18 -2.19
C GLN A 137 -9.39 16.37 -1.15
N ALA A 138 -10.22 17.40 -1.30
CA ALA A 138 -11.37 17.63 -0.42
C ALA A 138 -12.41 16.49 -0.49
N LYS A 139 -12.61 15.89 -1.68
CA LYS A 139 -13.50 14.73 -1.88
C LYS A 139 -12.90 13.46 -1.29
N LEU A 140 -11.60 13.24 -1.47
CA LEU A 140 -10.85 12.10 -0.93
C LEU A 140 -10.98 12.00 0.60
N LEU A 141 -10.96 13.13 1.31
CA LEU A 141 -11.10 13.18 2.77
C LEU A 141 -12.46 12.69 3.31
N ARG A 142 -13.46 12.51 2.43
CA ARG A 142 -14.82 12.10 2.80
C ARG A 142 -15.11 10.64 2.50
N VAL A 143 -14.14 9.91 1.96
CA VAL A 143 -14.25 8.48 1.60
C VAL A 143 -13.96 7.59 2.80
#